data_AF-A0A0R1UIU8-F1
#
_entry.id   AF-A0A0R1UIU8-F1
#
_cell.length_a   1.000
_cell.length_b   1.000
_cell.length_c   1.000
_cell.angle_alpha   90.00
_cell.angle_beta   90.00
_cell.angle_gamma   90.00
#
_symmetry.space_group_name_H-M   'P 1'
#
loop_
_entity.id
_entity.type
_entity.pdbx_description
1 polymer ?
#
loop_
_entity_poly.entity_id
_entity_poly.type
_entity_poly.pdbx_seq_one_letter_code
_entity_poly.pdbx_strand_id
1 'polypeptide(L)' 'MLKMTVTSLRFKDDQYREVKALADFYGESVTTFMRQTILERLEDEADYQDAVSNLGDRHDAVVSREEIRHRLALE' A
#
# COMPACT_ATOMS: atom_id res chain seq x y z
N MET A 1 19.38 -15.19 9.95
CA MET A 1 18.69 -14.13 10.73
C MET A 1 18.11 -13.13 9.75
N LEU A 2 16.82 -12.81 9.85
CA LEU A 2 16.27 -11.64 9.17
C LEU A 2 16.95 -10.38 9.74
N LYS A 3 17.54 -9.56 8.87
CA LYS A 3 18.24 -8.34 9.28
C LYS A 3 17.20 -7.25 9.50
N MET A 4 17.06 -6.78 10.75
CA MET A 4 16.18 -5.66 11.09
C MET A 4 17.00 -4.36 11.12
N THR A 5 16.44 -3.29 10.57
CA THR A 5 16.98 -1.94 10.62
C THR A 5 16.18 -1.12 11.63
N VAL A 6 16.87 -0.35 12.47
CA VAL A 6 16.24 0.63 13.35
C VAL A 6 16.31 1.99 12.66
N THR A 7 15.17 2.68 12.61
CA THR A 7 15.04 4.01 12.00
C THR A 7 14.52 4.98 13.04
N SER A 8 15.12 6.18 13.10
CA SER A 8 14.64 7.28 13.93
C SER A 8 13.95 8.32 13.06
N LEU A 9 12.72 8.68 13.43
CA LEU A 9 11.93 9.72 12.78
C LEU A 9 11.83 10.95 13.71
N ARG A 10 11.83 12.14 13.12
CA ARG A 10 11.63 13.40 13.85
C ARG A 10 10.36 14.07 13.36
N PHE A 11 9.49 14.40 14.30
CA PHE A 11 8.24 15.11 14.09
C PHE A 11 8.23 16.36 14.96
N LYS A 12 7.47 17.37 14.55
CA LYS A 12 7.01 18.39 15.50
C LYS A 12 5.99 17.78 16.46
N ASP A 13 5.85 18.37 17.65
CA ASP A 13 4.98 17.84 18.70
C ASP A 13 3.50 17.78 18.27
N ASP A 14 3.05 18.75 17.47
CA ASP A 14 1.70 18.79 16.92
C ASP A 14 1.45 17.64 15.93
N GLN A 15 2.39 17.42 15.01
CA GLN A 15 2.35 16.31 14.06
C GLN A 15 2.34 14.95 14.78
N TYR A 16 3.21 14.78 15.77
CA TYR A 16 3.26 13.51 16.52
C TYR A 16 1.98 13.27 17.33
N ARG A 17 1.36 14.34 17.86
CA ARG A 17 0.08 14.25 18.56
C ARG A 17 -1.05 13.78 17.63
N GLU A 18 -1.09 14.26 16.39
CA GLU A 18 -2.05 13.78 15.39
C GLU A 18 -1.83 12.31 15.05
N VAL A 19 -0.57 11.89 14.82
CA VAL A 19 -0.23 10.48 14.60
C VAL A 19 -0.66 9.62 15.77
N LYS A 20 -0.41 10.07 17.01
CA LYS A 20 -0.80 9.33 18.21
C LYS A 20 -2.32 9.20 18.33
N ALA A 21 -3.06 10.30 18.12
CA ALA A 21 -4.52 10.28 18.21
C ALA A 21 -5.14 9.31 17.18
N LEU A 22 -4.58 9.26 15.97
CA LEU A 22 -5.05 8.35 14.94
C LEU A 22 -4.68 6.89 15.23
N ALA A 23 -3.47 6.62 15.72
CA ALA A 23 -3.09 5.28 16.16
C ALA A 23 -3.98 4.78 17.32
N ASP A 24 -4.26 5.64 18.30
CA ASP A 24 -5.16 5.34 19.42
C ASP A 24 -6.59 5.04 18.91
N PHE A 25 -7.08 5.79 17.91
CA PHE A 25 -8.39 5.57 17.29
C PHE A 25 -8.49 4.17 16.64
N TYR A 26 -7.43 3.70 16.00
CA TYR A 26 -7.37 2.34 15.43
C TYR A 26 -7.04 1.25 16.45
N GLY A 27 -6.75 1.61 17.71
CA GLY A 27 -6.40 0.65 18.76
C GLY A 27 -5.00 0.06 18.60
N GLU A 28 -4.10 0.77 17.94
CA GLU A 28 -2.75 0.30 17.61
C GLU A 28 -1.65 1.08 18.35
N SER A 29 -0.47 0.47 18.51
CA SER A 29 0.70 1.22 18.98
C SER A 29 1.17 2.20 17.91
N VAL A 30 1.68 3.37 18.32
CA VAL A 30 2.18 4.40 17.39
C VAL A 30 3.25 3.83 16.45
N THR A 31 4.12 2.95 16.93
CA THR A 31 5.14 2.28 16.11
C THR A 31 4.57 1.30 15.10
N THR A 32 3.50 0.58 15.46
CA THR A 32 2.79 -0.33 14.55
C THR A 32 2.12 0.47 13.43
N PHE A 33 1.36 1.49 13.82
CA PHE A 33 0.68 2.40 12.91
C PHE A 33 1.64 3.05 11.91
N MET A 34 2.75 3.63 12.38
CA MET A 34 3.75 4.24 11.49
C MET A 34 4.39 3.21 10.54
N ARG A 35 4.63 1.99 11.02
CA ARG A 35 5.21 0.93 10.19
C ARG A 35 4.25 0.52 9.07
N GLN A 36 2.98 0.28 9.40
CA GLN A 36 1.96 -0.08 8.42
C GLN A 36 1.74 1.04 7.41
N THR A 37 1.58 2.28 7.88
CA THR A 37 1.40 3.45 6.99
C THR A 37 2.51 3.57 5.94
N ILE A 38 3.77 3.30 6.32
CA ILE A 38 4.91 3.32 5.38
C ILE A 38 4.83 2.14 4.39
N LEU A 39 4.50 0.95 4.87
CA LEU A 39 4.41 -0.25 4.03
C LEU A 39 3.25 -0.17 3.03
N GLU A 40 2.08 0.27 3.49
CA GLU A 40 0.91 0.52 2.64
C GLU A 40 1.25 1.54 1.54
N ARG A 41 1.97 2.63 1.87
CA ARG A 41 2.40 3.58 0.84
C ARG A 41 3.33 2.98 -0.22
N LEU A 42 4.18 2.02 0.16
CA LEU A 42 5.06 1.34 -0.78
C LEU A 42 4.26 0.38 -1.69
N GLU A 43 3.27 -0.30 -1.12
CA GLU A 43 2.34 -1.16 -1.85
C GLU A 43 1.48 -0.35 -2.82
N ASP A 44 0.87 0.75 -2.36
CA ASP A 44 0.07 1.65 -3.21
C ASP A 44 0.84 2.15 -4.44
N GLU A 45 2.12 2.52 -4.26
CA GLU A 45 2.96 3.00 -5.36
C GLU A 45 3.35 1.87 -6.33
N ALA A 46 3.63 0.67 -5.80
CA ALA A 46 3.92 -0.49 -6.63
C ALA A 46 2.68 -0.89 -7.47
N ASP A 47 1.51 -0.95 -6.83
CA ASP A 47 0.23 -1.25 -7.47
C ASP A 47 -0.12 -0.21 -8.53
N TYR A 48 0.14 1.07 -8.25
CA TYR A 48 -0.05 2.15 -9.22
C TYR A 48 0.86 1.97 -10.45
N GLN A 49 2.15 1.66 -10.25
CA GLN A 49 3.10 1.44 -11.34
C GLN A 49 2.70 0.23 -12.20
N ASP A 50 2.28 -0.87 -11.55
CA ASP A 50 1.79 -2.05 -12.24
C ASP A 50 0.51 -1.74 -13.04
N ALA A 51 -0.41 -0.95 -12.48
CA ALA A 51 -1.60 -0.51 -13.19
C ALA A 51 -1.24 0.35 -14.43
N VAL A 52 -0.30 1.28 -14.29
CA VAL A 52 0.18 2.11 -15.42
C VAL A 52 0.85 1.27 -16.49
N SER A 53 1.71 0.30 -16.12
CA SER A 53 2.34 -0.62 -17.09
C SER A 53 1.28 -1.42 -17.84
N ASN A 54 0.31 -1.98 -17.11
CA ASN A 54 -0.76 -2.77 -17.71
C ASN A 54 -1.63 -1.95 -18.68
N LEU A 55 -1.84 -0.66 -18.42
CA LEU A 55 -2.54 0.24 -19.34
C LEU A 55 -1.67 0.63 -20.55
N GLY A 56 -0.38 0.88 -20.34
CA GLY A 56 0.56 1.23 -21.42
C GLY A 56 0.84 0.06 -22.37
N ASP A 57 0.97 -1.15 -21.83
CA ASP A 57 1.22 -2.38 -22.59
C ASP A 57 -0.03 -2.87 -23.34
N ARG A 58 -1.21 -2.40 -22.93
CA ARG A 58 -2.50 -2.79 -23.51
C ARG A 58 -3.27 -1.53 -23.89
N HIS A 59 -2.82 -0.89 -24.98
CA HIS A 59 -3.60 0.10 -25.73
C HIS A 59 -5.07 -0.30 -25.81
N ASP A 60 -5.90 0.26 -24.93
CA ASP A 60 -7.36 0.32 -25.01
C ASP A 60 -8.08 -1.02 -25.19
N ALA A 61 -7.46 -2.13 -24.81
CA ALA A 61 -8.00 -3.47 -25.03
C ALA A 61 -9.14 -3.75 -24.04
N VAL A 62 -10.37 -3.46 -24.46
CA VAL A 62 -11.57 -3.94 -23.77
C VAL A 62 -11.60 -5.46 -23.85
N VAL A 63 -11.29 -6.12 -22.73
CA VAL A 63 -11.39 -7.57 -22.61
C VAL A 63 -12.82 -7.95 -22.26
N SER A 64 -13.37 -8.95 -22.96
CA SER A 64 -14.72 -9.44 -22.68
C SER A 64 -14.77 -10.15 -21.31
N ARG A 65 -15.96 -10.21 -20.70
CA ARG A 65 -16.18 -11.00 -19.47
C ARG A 65 -15.72 -12.45 -19.65
N GLU A 66 -16.02 -13.03 -20.81
CA GLU A 66 -15.72 -14.42 -21.15
C GLU A 66 -14.20 -14.65 -21.21
N GLU A 67 -13.45 -13.71 -21.79
CA GLU A 67 -11.99 -13.74 -21.83
C GLU A 67 -11.36 -13.66 -20.43
N ILE A 68 -11.91 -12.83 -19.53
CA ILE A 68 -11.43 -12.75 -18.14
C ILE A 68 -11.71 -14.05 -17.38
N ARG A 69 -12.87 -14.68 -17.57
CA ARG A 69 -13.19 -15.96 -16.93
C ARG A 69 -12.22 -17.06 -17.34
N HIS A 70 -11.92 -17.15 -18.63
CA HIS A 70 -10.93 -18.12 -19.14
C HIS A 70 -9.53 -17.86 -18.55
N ARG A 71 -9.08 -16.59 -18.47
CA ARG A 71 -7.75 -16.24 -17.91
C ARG A 71 -7.62 -16.58 -16.42
N LEU A 72 -8.69 -16.42 -15.66
CA LEU A 72 -8.72 -16.68 -14.20
C LEU A 72 -9.10 -18.12 -13.85
N ALA A 73 -9.28 -19.00 -14.85
CA ALA A 73 -9.75 -20.37 -14.68
C ALA A 73 -11.11 -20.46 -13.95
N LEU A 74 -12.02 -19.52 -14.23
CA LEU A 74 -13.37 -19.42 -13.65
C LEU A 74 -14.45 -19.93 -14.64
N GLU A 75 -14.09 -20.90 -15.49
CA GLU A 75 -14.72 -21.39 -16.74
C GLU A 75 -14.18 -20.76 -18.04
#